data_AF-A0A662QW16-F1
#
_entry.id   AF-A0A662QW16-F1
#
_cell.length_a   1.000
_cell.length_b   1.000
_cell.length_c   1.000
_cell.angle_alpha   90.00
_cell.angle_beta   90.00
_cell.angle_gamma   90.00
#
_symmetry.space_group_name_H-M   'P 1'
#
loop_
_entity.id
_entity.type
_entity.pdbx_description
1 polymer ?
#
loop_
_entity_poly.entity_id
_entity_poly.type
_entity_poly.pdbx_seq_one_letter_code
_entity_poly.pdbx_strand_id
1 'polypeptide(L)'
;MLDMKRVRGLLGVSRDVIVDCAQKNGAIIAANPKHLAYPKDAKNYRYVWPRDAAFACVALDLLDESFGKKGALSVQENFFRWCERAEGFKRYGLFFEKYYVNGKKALHSFQPDQTGAVLFAVYHRVRAGGVDVGEFRDLVLKAADGLCRVWDKDHFVRVTNDLWEERFCFPDFRENFTYSLAACICGLKCANEMIPTDRWMRTACEMESVLRGHFQGKSRLYRSFGDINDERIDASLLGVVYPFGVYDAGDKVVKDTVREIVDCLCVDEGIMRYEGDEYDGWMYGGGVHRKKGAGVWPLLSFWLSVYYSRVGDVRAAEKWICSVLDRVDGSYFPEQLFGNSFQKSVTPLSWSHCMFVIAVHELMKVKKQKF
;
A
#
# COMPACT_ATOMS: atom_id res chain seq x y z
N MET A 1 -15.28 15.03 -16.82
CA MET A 1 -14.89 13.87 -17.64
C MET A 1 -13.37 13.83 -17.69
N LEU A 2 -12.78 12.66 -17.57
CA LEU A 2 -11.33 12.50 -17.50
C LEU A 2 -10.66 12.92 -18.83
N ASP A 3 -9.71 13.86 -18.81
CA ASP A 3 -8.90 14.17 -19.99
C ASP A 3 -7.86 13.07 -20.21
N MET A 4 -8.15 12.17 -21.15
CA MET A 4 -7.29 11.01 -21.45
C MET A 4 -5.90 11.39 -21.97
N LYS A 5 -5.74 12.57 -22.60
CA LYS A 5 -4.42 13.06 -23.04
C LYS A 5 -3.58 13.44 -21.82
N ARG A 6 -4.17 14.18 -20.88
CA ARG A 6 -3.53 14.51 -19.60
C ARG A 6 -3.17 13.25 -18.80
N VAL A 7 -4.10 12.30 -18.72
CA VAL A 7 -3.88 11.01 -18.03
C VAL A 7 -2.70 10.24 -18.61
N ARG A 8 -2.63 10.10 -19.94
CA ARG A 8 -1.50 9.41 -20.59
C ARG A 8 -0.17 10.10 -20.29
N GLY A 9 -0.13 11.43 -20.28
CA GLY A 9 1.05 12.20 -19.86
C GLY A 9 1.46 11.92 -18.41
N LEU A 10 0.48 11.91 -17.49
CA LEU A 10 0.70 11.63 -16.07
C LEU A 10 1.14 10.18 -15.79
N LEU A 11 0.71 9.20 -16.60
CA LEU A 11 1.24 7.84 -16.52
C LEU A 11 2.74 7.79 -16.87
N GLY A 12 3.17 8.55 -17.87
CA GLY A 12 4.59 8.72 -18.19
C GLY A 12 5.38 9.34 -17.04
N VAL A 13 4.88 10.44 -16.47
CA VAL A 13 5.52 11.08 -15.30
C VAL A 13 5.56 10.14 -14.09
N SER A 14 4.49 9.37 -13.85
CA SER A 14 4.44 8.40 -12.75
C SER A 14 5.48 7.31 -12.93
N ARG A 15 5.71 6.81 -14.14
CA ARG A 15 6.82 5.90 -14.44
C ARG A 15 8.15 6.52 -14.05
N ASP A 16 8.42 7.75 -14.47
CA ASP A 16 9.69 8.42 -14.23
C ASP A 16 9.95 8.64 -12.73
N VAL A 17 8.93 9.05 -11.98
CA VAL A 17 9.00 9.18 -10.51
C VAL A 17 9.32 7.85 -9.82
N ILE A 18 8.63 6.77 -10.22
CA ILE A 18 8.85 5.46 -9.60
C ILE A 18 10.27 4.94 -9.92
N VAL A 19 10.75 5.15 -11.15
CA VAL A 19 12.11 4.78 -11.57
C VAL A 19 13.17 5.64 -10.87
N ASP A 20 12.92 6.94 -10.64
CA ASP A 20 13.81 7.83 -9.90
C ASP A 20 13.99 7.41 -8.43
N CYS A 21 13.01 6.70 -7.87
CA CYS A 21 13.11 6.10 -6.55
C CYS A 21 13.94 4.81 -6.52
N ALA A 22 14.15 4.14 -7.66
CA ALA A 22 14.94 2.92 -7.75
C ALA A 22 16.45 3.21 -7.64
N GLN A 23 17.14 2.48 -6.78
CA GLN A 23 18.57 2.63 -6.55
C GLN A 23 19.35 1.53 -7.28
N LYS A 24 20.61 1.81 -7.62
CA LYS A 24 21.49 0.86 -8.34
C LYS A 24 21.65 -0.50 -7.66
N ASN A 25 21.48 -0.57 -6.34
CA ASN A 25 21.60 -1.81 -5.57
C ASN A 25 20.26 -2.56 -5.40
N GLY A 26 19.20 -2.13 -6.10
CA GLY A 26 17.87 -2.73 -6.08
C GLY A 26 16.91 -2.15 -5.04
N ALA A 27 17.37 -1.31 -4.10
CA ALA A 27 16.48 -0.63 -3.16
C ALA A 27 15.49 0.27 -3.91
N ILE A 28 14.23 0.33 -3.47
CA ILE A 28 13.25 1.33 -3.92
C ILE A 28 12.86 2.17 -2.70
N ILE A 29 13.16 3.47 -2.73
CA ILE A 29 12.81 4.39 -1.63
C ILE A 29 11.39 4.96 -1.79
N ALA A 30 10.77 5.40 -0.70
CA ALA A 30 9.40 5.95 -0.74
C ALA A 30 9.30 7.28 -1.52
N ALA A 31 10.33 8.12 -1.45
CA ALA A 31 10.46 9.32 -2.28
C ALA A 31 11.93 9.75 -2.41
N ASN A 32 12.29 10.39 -3.52
CA ASN A 32 13.65 10.88 -3.76
C ASN A 32 13.82 12.32 -3.22
N PRO A 33 14.51 12.54 -2.09
CA PRO A 33 14.72 13.89 -1.54
C PRO A 33 15.68 14.75 -2.38
N LYS A 34 16.33 14.20 -3.41
CA LYS A 34 17.16 14.96 -4.35
C LYS A 34 16.34 15.55 -5.50
N HIS A 35 15.08 15.17 -5.65
CA HIS A 35 14.22 15.68 -6.69
C HIS A 35 13.95 17.18 -6.47
N LEU A 36 13.97 17.99 -7.53
CA LEU A 36 13.86 19.46 -7.43
C LEU A 36 12.55 19.93 -6.79
N ALA A 37 11.46 19.17 -6.99
CA ALA A 37 10.16 19.47 -6.39
C ALA A 37 10.08 19.12 -4.88
N TYR A 38 11.07 18.41 -4.33
CA TYR A 38 11.02 17.94 -2.94
C TYR A 38 11.19 19.10 -1.97
N PRO A 39 10.19 19.42 -1.11
CA PRO A 39 10.29 20.55 -0.21
C PRO A 39 11.37 20.34 0.85
N LYS A 40 12.17 21.38 1.11
CA LYS A 40 13.25 21.35 2.13
C LYS A 40 12.71 21.08 3.54
N ASP A 41 11.49 21.52 3.78
CA ASP A 41 10.75 21.48 5.02
C ASP A 41 9.73 20.32 5.08
N ALA A 42 9.89 19.30 4.22
CA ALA A 42 9.16 18.03 4.33
C ALA A 42 9.99 16.95 5.05
N LYS A 43 9.31 15.95 5.63
CA LYS A 43 9.95 14.78 6.26
C LYS A 43 10.81 14.02 5.24
N ASN A 44 11.93 13.45 5.67
CA ASN A 44 12.84 12.71 4.79
C ASN A 44 12.37 11.27 4.56
N TYR A 45 12.06 10.93 3.30
CA TYR A 45 11.52 9.64 2.87
C TYR A 45 12.51 8.77 2.10
N ARG A 46 13.82 9.02 2.24
CA ARG A 46 14.88 8.18 1.68
C ARG A 46 15.10 6.88 2.47
N TYR A 47 14.02 6.14 2.66
CA TYR A 47 14.04 4.81 3.25
C TYR A 47 13.27 3.85 2.35
N VAL A 48 13.59 2.57 2.48
CA VAL A 48 12.87 1.48 1.85
C VAL A 48 11.82 0.99 2.84
N TRP A 49 10.56 1.24 2.50
CA TRP A 49 9.42 0.51 3.04
C TRP A 49 9.07 -0.59 2.04
N PRO A 50 9.29 -1.87 2.38
CA PRO A 50 8.87 -2.98 1.53
C PRO A 50 7.42 -2.91 1.03
N ARG A 51 6.48 -2.37 1.80
CA ARG A 51 5.09 -2.09 1.33
C ARG A 51 5.07 -1.13 0.14
N ASP A 52 5.64 0.07 0.28
CA ASP A 52 5.68 1.09 -0.77
C ASP A 52 6.40 0.57 -2.02
N ALA A 53 7.52 -0.13 -1.82
CA ALA A 53 8.27 -0.74 -2.91
C ALA A 53 7.50 -1.88 -3.62
N ALA A 54 6.67 -2.63 -2.90
CA ALA A 54 5.78 -3.63 -3.50
C ALA A 54 4.72 -2.97 -4.41
N PHE A 55 4.09 -1.88 -3.98
CA PHE A 55 3.17 -1.10 -4.83
C PHE A 55 3.89 -0.50 -6.04
N ALA A 56 5.13 -0.05 -5.90
CA ALA A 56 5.95 0.40 -7.02
C ALA A 56 6.20 -0.71 -8.05
N CYS A 57 6.51 -1.93 -7.61
CA CYS A 57 6.69 -3.05 -8.52
C CYS A 57 5.43 -3.36 -9.32
N VAL A 58 4.27 -3.40 -8.65
CA VAL A 58 2.97 -3.64 -9.29
C VAL A 58 2.65 -2.53 -10.29
N ALA A 59 2.80 -1.26 -9.90
CA ALA A 59 2.54 -0.14 -10.80
C ALA A 59 3.43 -0.17 -12.05
N LEU A 60 4.72 -0.53 -11.92
CA LEU A 60 5.62 -0.66 -13.07
C LEU A 60 5.20 -1.79 -14.02
N ASP A 61 4.73 -2.93 -13.51
CA ASP A 61 4.18 -4.01 -14.35
C ASP A 61 2.96 -3.53 -15.14
N LEU A 62 2.05 -2.76 -14.51
CA LEU A 62 0.87 -2.21 -15.17
C LEU A 62 1.21 -1.16 -16.23
N LEU A 63 2.25 -0.36 -15.99
CA LEU A 63 2.77 0.59 -16.98
C LEU A 63 3.42 -0.14 -18.16
N ASP A 64 4.18 -1.19 -17.90
CA ASP A 64 4.78 -2.03 -18.92
C ASP A 64 3.71 -2.69 -19.81
N GLU A 65 2.61 -3.15 -19.23
CA GLU A 65 1.42 -3.62 -19.97
C GLU A 65 0.82 -2.49 -20.82
N SER A 66 0.54 -1.33 -20.21
CA SER A 66 -0.12 -0.18 -20.85
C SER A 66 0.68 0.43 -22.00
N PHE A 67 2.01 0.37 -21.94
CA PHE A 67 2.90 0.89 -22.98
C PHE A 67 3.45 -0.19 -23.92
N GLY A 68 2.98 -1.45 -23.81
CA GLY A 68 3.45 -2.56 -24.64
C GLY A 68 4.92 -2.93 -24.43
N LYS A 69 5.50 -2.58 -23.29
CA LYS A 69 6.90 -2.79 -22.93
C LYS A 69 7.02 -3.88 -21.87
N LYS A 70 6.70 -5.14 -22.19
CA LYS A 70 6.75 -6.23 -21.19
C LYS A 70 8.17 -6.40 -20.62
N GLY A 71 8.32 -6.19 -19.30
CA GLY A 71 9.57 -6.45 -18.58
C GLY A 71 10.73 -5.58 -19.03
N ALA A 72 10.45 -4.37 -19.51
CA ALA A 72 11.48 -3.47 -20.00
C ALA A 72 12.33 -2.86 -18.87
N LEU A 73 11.85 -2.93 -17.63
CA LEU A 73 12.54 -2.42 -16.45
C LEU A 73 12.92 -3.60 -15.55
N SER A 74 14.20 -3.71 -15.21
CA SER A 74 14.70 -4.69 -14.24
C SER A 74 14.50 -4.26 -12.78
N VAL A 75 13.67 -3.23 -12.56
CA VAL A 75 13.51 -2.57 -11.25
C VAL A 75 12.84 -3.52 -10.26
N GLN A 76 11.80 -4.22 -10.69
CA GLN A 76 11.03 -5.17 -9.89
C GLN A 76 11.90 -6.33 -9.40
N GLU A 77 12.62 -7.00 -10.32
CA GLU A 77 13.48 -8.14 -9.94
C GLU A 77 14.65 -7.71 -9.06
N ASN A 78 15.23 -6.53 -9.33
CA ASN A 78 16.31 -5.99 -8.50
C ASN A 78 15.83 -5.69 -7.08
N PHE A 79 14.59 -5.23 -6.91
CA PHE A 79 14.01 -5.05 -5.57
C PHE A 79 13.77 -6.38 -4.85
N PHE A 80 13.27 -7.40 -5.54
CA PHE A 80 13.12 -8.73 -4.95
C PHE A 80 14.47 -9.32 -4.53
N ARG A 81 15.54 -9.12 -5.32
CA ARG A 81 16.91 -9.48 -4.91
C ARG A 81 17.41 -8.63 -3.74
N TRP A 82 17.03 -7.36 -3.68
CA TRP A 82 17.37 -6.49 -2.55
C TRP A 82 16.70 -6.95 -1.24
N CYS A 83 15.48 -7.51 -1.30
CA CYS A 83 14.77 -8.02 -0.14
C CYS A 83 15.58 -9.06 0.68
N GLU A 84 16.37 -9.91 0.01
CA GLU A 84 17.27 -10.87 0.67
C GLU A 84 18.41 -10.20 1.46
N ARG A 85 18.70 -8.93 1.19
CA ARG A 85 19.70 -8.10 1.88
C ARG A 85 19.12 -7.37 3.09
N ALA A 86 17.80 -7.30 3.22
CA ALA A 86 17.15 -6.59 4.31
C ALA A 86 17.52 -7.25 5.65
N GLU A 87 17.98 -6.44 6.60
CA GLU A 87 18.47 -6.91 7.90
C GLU A 87 17.37 -7.66 8.64
N GLY A 88 17.70 -8.86 9.10
CA GLY A 88 16.77 -9.77 9.76
C GLY A 88 15.98 -10.67 8.81
N PHE A 89 15.88 -10.37 7.50
CA PHE A 89 15.09 -11.19 6.58
C PHE A 89 15.62 -12.64 6.52
N LYS A 90 16.93 -12.84 6.34
CA LYS A 90 17.54 -14.18 6.34
C LYS A 90 17.25 -14.99 7.62
N ARG A 91 17.09 -14.33 8.76
CA ARG A 91 16.85 -14.98 10.07
C ARG A 91 15.37 -15.26 10.32
N TYR A 92 14.51 -14.31 9.99
CA TYR A 92 13.10 -14.33 10.40
C TYR A 92 12.13 -14.62 9.26
N GLY A 93 12.53 -14.39 8.01
CA GLY A 93 11.62 -14.38 6.87
C GLY A 93 10.59 -13.25 6.94
N LEU A 94 10.91 -12.16 7.64
CA LEU A 94 9.97 -11.07 7.89
C LEU A 94 10.61 -9.72 7.58
N PHE A 95 9.78 -8.82 7.07
CA PHE A 95 10.12 -7.40 6.94
C PHE A 95 9.61 -6.62 8.15
N PHE A 96 10.23 -5.48 8.37
CA PHE A 96 10.01 -4.59 9.50
C PHE A 96 9.86 -3.16 8.97
N GLU A 97 9.41 -2.27 9.85
CA GLU A 97 9.02 -0.88 9.58
C GLU A 97 9.75 -0.22 8.40
N LYS A 98 11.05 0.09 8.51
CA LYS A 98 11.80 0.64 7.36
C LYS A 98 13.28 0.41 7.42
N TYR A 99 13.90 0.50 6.25
CA TYR A 99 15.31 0.20 6.04
C TYR A 99 16.04 1.35 5.35
N TYR A 100 17.31 1.53 5.68
CA TYR A 100 18.22 2.28 4.82
C TYR A 100 18.44 1.52 3.50
N VAL A 101 18.85 2.25 2.47
CA VAL A 101 19.08 1.67 1.12
C VAL A 101 20.08 0.51 1.10
N ASN A 102 21.00 0.44 2.08
CA ASN A 102 21.97 -0.65 2.19
C ASN A 102 21.39 -1.94 2.81
N GLY A 103 20.14 -1.93 3.26
CA GLY A 103 19.45 -3.06 3.88
C GLY A 103 19.46 -3.04 5.41
N LYS A 104 20.14 -2.10 6.08
CA LYS A 104 20.08 -1.98 7.55
C LYS A 104 18.74 -1.44 8.00
N LYS A 105 18.19 -1.97 9.09
CA LYS A 105 16.96 -1.43 9.69
C LYS A 105 17.23 0.00 10.15
N ALA A 106 16.35 0.90 9.75
CA ALA A 106 16.28 2.24 10.30
C ALA A 106 15.29 2.28 11.47
N LEU A 107 14.23 1.48 11.42
CA LEU A 107 13.31 1.21 12.53
C LEU A 107 12.96 -0.28 12.61
N HIS A 108 12.48 -0.71 13.77
CA HIS A 108 12.45 -2.13 14.17
C HIS A 108 11.04 -2.68 14.43
N SER A 109 10.00 -1.86 14.32
CA SER A 109 8.62 -2.30 14.57
C SER A 109 8.21 -3.37 13.56
N PHE A 110 7.47 -4.36 14.01
CA PHE A 110 7.00 -5.42 13.13
C PHE A 110 5.69 -5.01 12.47
N GLN A 111 5.71 -4.88 11.14
CA GLN A 111 4.56 -4.55 10.31
C GLN A 111 4.29 -5.74 9.37
N PRO A 112 3.39 -6.68 9.75
CA PRO A 112 3.21 -7.93 9.00
C PRO A 112 2.70 -7.72 7.57
N ASP A 113 2.01 -6.60 7.32
CA ASP A 113 1.55 -6.21 5.99
C ASP A 113 2.68 -6.06 4.98
N GLN A 114 3.88 -5.67 5.43
CA GLN A 114 5.02 -5.51 4.56
C GLN A 114 5.48 -6.84 3.93
N THR A 115 5.44 -7.93 4.70
CA THR A 115 5.74 -9.27 4.17
C THR A 115 4.62 -9.78 3.27
N GLY A 116 3.35 -9.54 3.64
CA GLY A 116 2.22 -9.85 2.77
C GLY A 116 2.28 -9.14 1.42
N ALA A 117 2.57 -7.84 1.42
CA ALA A 117 2.66 -7.00 0.23
C ALA A 117 3.80 -7.44 -0.72
N VAL A 118 4.97 -7.81 -0.18
CA VAL A 118 6.08 -8.31 -1.01
C VAL A 118 5.71 -9.63 -1.69
N LEU A 119 5.07 -10.57 -0.98
CA LEU A 119 4.60 -11.83 -1.58
C LEU A 119 3.59 -11.58 -2.70
N PHE A 120 2.66 -10.64 -2.49
CA PHE A 120 1.71 -10.20 -3.51
C PHE A 120 2.42 -9.59 -4.74
N ALA A 121 3.43 -8.75 -4.56
CA ALA A 121 4.17 -8.15 -5.66
C ALA A 121 4.99 -9.18 -6.46
N VAL A 122 5.63 -10.16 -5.81
CA VAL A 122 6.33 -11.25 -6.50
C VAL A 122 5.34 -12.07 -7.34
N TYR A 123 4.18 -12.42 -6.77
CA TYR A 123 3.11 -13.09 -7.50
C TYR A 123 2.64 -12.30 -8.71
N HIS A 124 2.36 -11.01 -8.53
CA HIS A 124 1.97 -10.13 -9.62
C HIS A 124 2.99 -10.12 -10.76
N ARG A 125 4.29 -10.02 -10.42
CA ARG A 125 5.37 -10.03 -11.41
C ARG A 125 5.45 -11.34 -12.18
N VAL A 126 5.39 -12.49 -11.49
CA VAL A 126 5.40 -13.81 -12.14
C VAL A 126 4.20 -13.95 -13.09
N ARG A 127 3.02 -13.45 -12.69
CA ARG A 127 1.81 -13.47 -13.53
C ARG A 127 1.87 -12.50 -14.72
N ALA A 128 2.55 -11.36 -14.59
CA ALA A 128 2.80 -10.44 -15.70
C ALA A 128 3.72 -11.08 -16.78
N GLY A 129 4.53 -12.07 -16.37
CA GLY A 129 5.36 -12.90 -17.23
C GLY A 129 6.76 -12.32 -17.44
N GLY A 130 7.64 -13.14 -18.02
CA GLY A 130 9.05 -12.79 -18.25
C GLY A 130 9.99 -13.11 -17.10
N VAL A 131 9.47 -13.63 -15.97
CA VAL A 131 10.27 -14.13 -14.84
C VAL A 131 9.62 -15.38 -14.25
N ASP A 132 10.44 -16.38 -13.92
CA ASP A 132 10.01 -17.60 -13.23
C ASP A 132 10.12 -17.43 -11.71
N VAL A 133 9.19 -18.01 -10.95
CA VAL A 133 9.23 -17.95 -9.48
C VAL A 133 10.51 -18.57 -8.92
N GLY A 134 11.16 -19.48 -9.63
CA GLY A 134 12.45 -20.08 -9.28
C GLY A 134 13.53 -19.04 -8.95
N GLU A 135 13.54 -17.88 -9.62
CA GLU A 135 14.49 -16.79 -9.32
C GLU A 135 14.32 -16.21 -7.91
N PHE A 136 13.11 -16.26 -7.36
CA PHE A 136 12.75 -15.69 -6.06
C PHE A 136 12.26 -16.74 -5.07
N ARG A 137 12.53 -18.02 -5.34
CA ARG A 137 12.06 -19.14 -4.53
C ARG A 137 12.38 -18.99 -3.06
N ASP A 138 13.62 -18.61 -2.75
CA ASP A 138 14.09 -18.40 -1.38
C ASP A 138 13.36 -17.27 -0.66
N LEU A 139 13.09 -16.17 -1.37
CA LEU A 139 12.33 -15.03 -0.86
C LEU A 139 10.91 -15.47 -0.50
N VAL A 140 10.22 -16.18 -1.42
CA VAL A 140 8.85 -16.66 -1.21
C VAL A 140 8.76 -17.64 -0.04
N LEU A 141 9.63 -18.67 -0.03
CA LEU A 141 9.66 -19.69 1.02
C LEU A 141 9.87 -19.05 2.41
N LYS A 142 10.91 -18.23 2.57
CA LYS A 142 11.21 -17.58 3.85
C LYS A 142 10.10 -16.62 4.27
N ALA A 143 9.57 -15.82 3.35
CA ALA A 143 8.52 -14.84 3.65
C ALA A 143 7.24 -15.52 4.16
N ALA A 144 6.77 -16.54 3.45
CA ALA A 144 5.55 -17.27 3.81
C ALA A 144 5.73 -18.08 5.12
N ASP A 145 6.87 -18.76 5.29
CA ASP A 145 7.19 -19.46 6.53
C ASP A 145 7.37 -18.51 7.72
N GLY A 146 7.91 -17.31 7.47
CA GLY A 146 8.05 -16.25 8.45
C GLY A 146 6.69 -15.83 9.01
N LEU A 147 5.73 -15.51 8.13
CA LEU A 147 4.36 -15.17 8.52
C LEU A 147 3.68 -16.30 9.30
N CYS A 148 3.79 -17.55 8.81
CA CYS A 148 3.20 -18.71 9.49
C CYS A 148 3.83 -19.03 10.85
N ARG A 149 5.04 -18.54 11.13
CA ARG A 149 5.72 -18.75 12.41
C ARG A 149 5.29 -17.76 13.48
N VAL A 150 4.87 -16.57 13.07
CA VAL A 150 4.45 -15.50 13.99
C VAL A 150 2.94 -15.43 14.18
N TRP A 151 2.19 -16.35 13.58
CA TRP A 151 0.76 -16.53 13.78
C TRP A 151 0.51 -17.66 14.79
N ASP A 152 -0.35 -17.43 15.78
CA ASP A 152 -0.82 -18.46 16.72
C ASP A 152 -2.34 -18.41 16.80
N LYS A 153 -2.99 -19.27 15.99
CA LYS A 153 -4.43 -19.51 15.90
C LYS A 153 -5.27 -18.31 15.46
N ASP A 154 -5.23 -17.22 16.21
CA ASP A 154 -6.11 -16.06 16.04
C ASP A 154 -5.42 -14.69 16.14
N HIS A 155 -4.15 -14.65 16.50
CA HIS A 155 -3.39 -13.40 16.56
C HIS A 155 -1.91 -13.60 16.25
N PHE A 156 -1.20 -12.49 16.05
CA PHE A 156 0.25 -12.51 15.94
C PHE A 156 0.90 -12.62 17.32
N VAL A 157 1.90 -13.50 17.48
CA VAL A 157 2.67 -13.68 18.74
C VAL A 157 3.65 -12.54 19.03
N ARG A 158 3.66 -11.49 18.20
CA ARG A 158 4.56 -10.33 18.30
C ARG A 158 3.70 -9.08 18.28
N VAL A 159 4.13 -8.05 19.02
CA VAL A 159 3.54 -6.71 18.89
C VAL A 159 3.64 -6.29 17.42
N THR A 160 2.51 -5.92 16.84
CA THR A 160 2.43 -5.44 15.46
C THR A 160 2.18 -3.95 15.43
N ASN A 161 2.73 -3.26 14.45
CA ASN A 161 2.46 -1.84 14.18
C ASN A 161 1.54 -1.77 12.95
N ASP A 162 0.61 -0.82 12.94
CA ASP A 162 -0.19 -0.54 11.75
C ASP A 162 0.62 0.05 10.58
N LEU A 163 -0.01 0.11 9.40
CA LEU A 163 0.60 0.66 8.18
C LEU A 163 1.00 2.15 8.31
N TRP A 164 0.30 2.89 9.18
CA TRP A 164 0.52 4.31 9.43
C TRP A 164 1.63 4.58 10.46
N GLU A 165 2.19 3.51 11.05
CA GLU A 165 3.32 3.56 11.98
C GLU A 165 3.02 4.30 13.29
N GLU A 166 1.76 4.28 13.74
CA GLU A 166 1.26 5.10 14.84
C GLU A 166 0.55 4.30 15.93
N ARG A 167 0.10 3.08 15.63
CA ARG A 167 -0.61 2.23 16.58
C ARG A 167 -0.04 0.83 16.64
N PHE A 168 -0.18 0.22 17.81
CA PHE A 168 0.23 -1.15 18.06
C PHE A 168 -0.98 -2.04 18.36
N CYS A 169 -0.91 -3.29 17.93
CA CYS A 169 -1.75 -4.37 18.43
C CYS A 169 -0.87 -5.32 19.24
N PHE A 170 -1.40 -5.77 20.39
CA PHE A 170 -0.66 -6.57 21.35
C PHE A 170 -1.16 -8.03 21.41
N PRO A 171 -0.24 -9.02 21.51
CA PRO A 171 -0.61 -10.44 21.56
C PRO A 171 -1.43 -10.83 22.80
N ASP A 172 -1.17 -10.22 23.95
CA ASP A 172 -1.86 -10.50 25.21
C ASP A 172 -3.34 -10.06 25.21
N PHE A 173 -3.71 -9.14 24.31
CA PHE A 173 -5.10 -8.76 24.01
C PHE A 173 -5.62 -9.40 22.72
N ARG A 174 -4.86 -10.32 22.12
CA ARG A 174 -5.22 -11.03 20.88
C ARG A 174 -5.58 -10.08 19.72
N GLU A 175 -4.91 -8.93 19.68
CA GLU A 175 -5.27 -7.87 18.77
C GLU A 175 -4.65 -8.06 17.37
N ASN A 176 -5.40 -7.64 16.35
CA ASN A 176 -4.94 -7.61 14.96
C ASN A 176 -5.44 -6.37 14.23
N PHE A 177 -4.61 -5.81 13.35
CA PHE A 177 -5.04 -4.81 12.37
C PHE A 177 -5.73 -5.49 11.18
N THR A 178 -6.93 -5.03 10.81
CA THR A 178 -7.71 -5.56 9.68
C THR A 178 -6.91 -5.48 8.37
N TYR A 179 -6.26 -4.35 8.11
CA TYR A 179 -5.42 -4.15 6.93
C TYR A 179 -4.25 -5.15 6.88
N SER A 180 -3.53 -5.29 7.98
CA SER A 180 -2.33 -6.12 8.01
C SER A 180 -2.64 -7.61 7.95
N LEU A 181 -3.76 -8.04 8.55
CA LEU A 181 -4.24 -9.41 8.40
C LEU A 181 -4.66 -9.70 6.96
N ALA A 182 -5.37 -8.78 6.31
CA ALA A 182 -5.74 -8.90 4.90
C ALA A 182 -4.50 -9.04 3.98
N ALA A 183 -3.46 -8.23 4.23
CA ALA A 183 -2.19 -8.31 3.52
C ALA A 183 -1.52 -9.69 3.66
N CYS A 184 -1.52 -10.26 4.87
CA CYS A 184 -0.92 -11.57 5.12
C CYS A 184 -1.72 -12.71 4.47
N ILE A 185 -3.05 -12.66 4.54
CA ILE A 185 -3.94 -13.63 3.88
C ILE A 185 -3.65 -13.66 2.37
N CYS A 186 -3.64 -12.48 1.74
CA CYS A 186 -3.33 -12.35 0.33
C CYS A 186 -1.93 -12.87 0.00
N GLY A 187 -0.90 -12.42 0.74
CA GLY A 187 0.47 -12.83 0.52
C GLY A 187 0.68 -14.34 0.63
N LEU A 188 0.09 -14.99 1.65
CA LEU A 188 0.18 -16.44 1.83
C LEU A 188 -0.56 -17.22 0.72
N LYS A 189 -1.74 -16.75 0.29
CA LYS A 189 -2.45 -17.34 -0.85
C LYS A 189 -1.65 -17.22 -2.15
N CYS A 190 -1.10 -16.03 -2.43
CA CYS A 190 -0.20 -15.77 -3.55
C CYS A 190 1.03 -16.67 -3.52
N ALA A 191 1.68 -16.80 -2.35
CA ALA A 191 2.82 -17.70 -2.17
C ALA A 191 2.45 -19.16 -2.48
N ASN A 192 1.31 -19.63 -1.98
CA ASN A 192 0.83 -20.99 -2.19
C ASN A 192 0.44 -21.27 -3.65
N GLU A 193 -0.08 -20.27 -4.38
CA GLU A 193 -0.36 -20.42 -5.81
C GLU A 193 0.92 -20.57 -6.64
N MET A 194 1.99 -19.86 -6.27
CA MET A 194 3.29 -20.01 -6.94
C MET A 194 4.03 -21.28 -6.53
N ILE A 195 3.99 -21.63 -5.24
CA ILE A 195 4.68 -22.79 -4.65
C ILE A 195 3.71 -23.45 -3.66
N PRO A 196 3.00 -24.52 -4.06
CA PRO A 196 2.01 -25.17 -3.18
C PRO A 196 2.63 -25.66 -1.87
N THR A 197 2.03 -25.28 -0.73
CA THR A 197 2.43 -25.67 0.63
C THR A 197 1.24 -25.59 1.59
N ASP A 198 0.75 -26.75 2.03
CA ASP A 198 -0.47 -26.89 2.85
C ASP A 198 -0.48 -26.01 4.11
N ARG A 199 0.69 -25.83 4.75
CA ARG A 199 0.81 -24.98 5.94
C ARG A 199 0.40 -23.54 5.64
N TRP A 200 0.83 -22.97 4.51
CA TRP A 200 0.57 -21.57 4.19
C TRP A 200 -0.91 -21.33 3.91
N MET A 201 -1.53 -22.25 3.14
CA MET A 201 -2.97 -22.18 2.88
C MET A 201 -3.79 -22.33 4.17
N ARG A 202 -3.43 -23.26 5.06
CA ARG A 202 -4.10 -23.41 6.37
C ARG A 202 -4.02 -22.14 7.21
N THR A 203 -2.81 -21.57 7.36
CA THR A 203 -2.62 -20.29 8.08
C THR A 203 -3.45 -19.17 7.46
N ALA A 204 -3.48 -19.06 6.13
CA ALA A 204 -4.27 -18.04 5.43
C ALA A 204 -5.78 -18.21 5.69
N CYS A 205 -6.29 -19.45 5.70
CA CYS A 205 -7.67 -19.76 6.03
C CYS A 205 -8.02 -19.44 7.50
N GLU A 206 -7.11 -19.73 8.44
CA GLU A 206 -7.28 -19.34 9.86
C GLU A 206 -7.37 -17.82 10.02
N MET A 207 -6.41 -17.08 9.44
CA MET A 207 -6.40 -15.62 9.43
C MET A 207 -7.68 -15.04 8.80
N GLU A 208 -8.16 -15.62 7.71
CA GLU A 208 -9.40 -15.17 7.06
C GLU A 208 -10.64 -15.46 7.92
N SER A 209 -10.71 -16.62 8.56
CA SER A 209 -11.79 -16.97 9.48
C SER A 209 -11.85 -15.99 10.65
N VAL A 210 -10.69 -15.60 11.18
CA VAL A 210 -10.55 -14.58 12.21
C VAL A 210 -11.05 -13.24 11.68
N LEU A 211 -10.47 -12.73 10.59
CA LEU A 211 -10.86 -11.44 9.98
C LEU A 211 -12.37 -11.32 9.74
N ARG A 212 -13.02 -12.40 9.28
CA ARG A 212 -14.46 -12.44 9.00
C ARG A 212 -15.33 -12.61 10.25
N GLY A 213 -14.79 -13.14 11.34
CA GLY A 213 -15.51 -13.33 12.60
C GLY A 213 -15.64 -12.07 13.47
N HIS A 214 -14.79 -11.06 13.26
CA HIS A 214 -14.61 -9.99 14.25
C HIS A 214 -15.57 -8.80 14.17
N PHE A 215 -16.37 -8.64 13.11
CA PHE A 215 -17.30 -7.50 13.01
C PHE A 215 -18.65 -7.72 13.73
N GLN A 216 -18.85 -8.86 14.44
CA GLN A 216 -19.88 -9.13 15.48
C GLN A 216 -21.25 -8.41 15.34
N GLY A 217 -21.86 -8.40 14.15
CA GLY A 217 -23.17 -7.80 13.92
C GLY A 217 -23.18 -6.29 13.66
N LYS A 218 -22.03 -5.61 13.64
CA LYS A 218 -21.90 -4.26 13.07
C LYS A 218 -21.99 -4.31 11.54
N SER A 219 -22.38 -3.19 10.96
CA SER A 219 -22.44 -3.00 9.51
C SER A 219 -21.08 -2.77 8.86
N ARG A 220 -19.99 -2.55 9.59
CA ARG A 220 -18.69 -2.16 9.05
C ARG A 220 -17.50 -2.85 9.72
N LEU A 221 -16.34 -2.78 9.07
CA LEU A 221 -15.07 -3.28 9.58
C LEU A 221 -14.49 -2.32 10.65
N TYR A 222 -13.70 -2.88 11.57
CA TYR A 222 -12.91 -2.15 12.56
C TYR A 222 -11.49 -1.90 12.03
N ARG A 223 -10.81 -0.87 12.56
CA ARG A 223 -9.39 -0.63 12.24
C ARG A 223 -8.53 -1.76 12.80
N SER A 224 -8.75 -2.09 14.08
CA SER A 224 -8.22 -3.28 14.75
C SER A 224 -9.27 -3.92 15.65
N PHE A 225 -9.07 -5.18 15.95
CA PHE A 225 -9.96 -5.98 16.79
C PHE A 225 -9.15 -6.94 17.65
N GLY A 226 -9.74 -7.38 18.76
CA GLY A 226 -9.17 -8.29 19.74
C GLY A 226 -10.07 -8.34 20.96
N ASP A 227 -9.48 -8.45 22.15
CA ASP A 227 -10.20 -8.24 23.41
C ASP A 227 -10.63 -6.76 23.57
N ILE A 228 -9.90 -5.83 22.95
CA ILE A 228 -10.25 -4.41 22.85
C ILE A 228 -10.28 -4.02 21.37
N ASN A 229 -11.40 -3.46 20.92
CA ASN A 229 -11.58 -3.05 19.52
C ASN A 229 -11.22 -1.57 19.32
N ASP A 230 -10.62 -1.25 18.18
CA ASP A 230 -10.49 0.11 17.67
C ASP A 230 -11.49 0.33 16.52
N GLU A 231 -12.63 0.93 16.87
CA GLU A 231 -13.70 1.20 15.91
C GLU A 231 -13.49 2.48 15.09
N ARG A 232 -12.40 3.24 15.27
CA ARG A 232 -12.18 4.46 14.49
C ARG A 232 -12.20 4.21 12.99
N ILE A 233 -12.72 5.17 12.23
CA ILE A 233 -12.74 5.10 10.77
C ILE A 233 -11.32 5.24 10.23
N ASP A 234 -10.92 4.34 9.33
CA ASP A 234 -9.59 4.31 8.72
C ASP A 234 -9.70 3.94 7.24
N ALA A 235 -9.14 4.77 6.37
CA ALA A 235 -9.19 4.60 4.93
C ALA A 235 -8.35 3.40 4.44
N SER A 236 -7.41 2.90 5.26
CA SER A 236 -6.67 1.67 4.93
C SER A 236 -7.57 0.45 4.77
N LEU A 237 -8.78 0.47 5.32
CA LEU A 237 -9.74 -0.63 5.16
C LEU A 237 -10.17 -0.85 3.71
N LEU A 238 -9.92 0.10 2.79
CA LEU A 238 -10.00 -0.12 1.34
C LEU A 238 -9.10 -1.27 0.85
N GLY A 239 -8.00 -1.52 1.58
CA GLY A 239 -7.03 -2.58 1.35
C GLY A 239 -7.64 -3.99 1.31
N VAL A 240 -8.74 -4.21 2.03
CA VAL A 240 -9.38 -5.54 2.09
C VAL A 240 -10.00 -5.96 0.75
N VAL A 241 -10.28 -5.00 -0.13
CA VAL A 241 -10.76 -5.23 -1.51
C VAL A 241 -9.60 -5.26 -2.49
N TYR A 242 -8.79 -4.19 -2.52
CA TYR A 242 -7.59 -4.12 -3.34
C TYR A 242 -6.44 -3.55 -2.51
N PRO A 243 -5.23 -4.12 -2.54
CA PRO A 243 -4.81 -5.22 -3.41
C PRO A 243 -5.21 -6.61 -2.91
N PHE A 244 -5.70 -6.74 -1.67
CA PHE A 244 -5.67 -8.04 -1.00
C PHE A 244 -6.84 -8.97 -1.33
N GLY A 245 -7.97 -8.46 -1.82
CA GLY A 245 -9.09 -9.26 -2.32
C GLY A 245 -9.64 -10.26 -1.31
N VAL A 246 -9.59 -9.93 0.00
CA VAL A 246 -10.18 -10.79 1.03
C VAL A 246 -11.69 -10.62 1.06
N TYR A 247 -12.20 -9.43 0.75
CA TYR A 247 -13.63 -9.21 0.55
C TYR A 247 -13.92 -8.79 -0.89
N ASP A 248 -15.13 -9.10 -1.36
CA ASP A 248 -15.61 -8.56 -2.63
C ASP A 248 -16.00 -7.09 -2.46
N ALA A 249 -15.81 -6.28 -3.50
CA ALA A 249 -16.17 -4.85 -3.45
C ALA A 249 -17.67 -4.63 -3.23
N GLY A 250 -18.50 -5.59 -3.64
CA GLY A 250 -19.94 -5.62 -3.53
C GLY A 250 -20.48 -6.04 -2.14
N ASP A 251 -19.62 -6.59 -1.27
CA ASP A 251 -20.02 -7.07 0.05
C ASP A 251 -20.65 -5.94 0.89
N LYS A 252 -21.73 -6.25 1.61
CA LYS A 252 -22.47 -5.25 2.41
C LYS A 252 -21.56 -4.56 3.42
N VAL A 253 -20.75 -5.35 4.15
CA VAL A 253 -19.83 -4.83 5.18
C VAL A 253 -18.79 -3.89 4.58
N VAL A 254 -18.32 -4.17 3.36
CA VAL A 254 -17.39 -3.31 2.63
C VAL A 254 -18.07 -2.02 2.19
N LYS A 255 -19.25 -2.10 1.57
CA LYS A 255 -20.02 -0.91 1.13
C LYS A 255 -20.31 0.04 2.29
N ASP A 256 -20.71 -0.50 3.43
CA ASP A 256 -20.98 0.29 4.63
C ASP A 256 -19.68 0.88 5.21
N THR A 257 -18.57 0.13 5.21
CA THR A 257 -17.25 0.66 5.58
C THR A 257 -16.80 1.80 4.67
N VAL A 258 -16.93 1.65 3.35
CA VAL A 258 -16.54 2.69 2.38
C VAL A 258 -17.42 3.93 2.50
N ARG A 259 -18.72 3.75 2.75
CA ARG A 259 -19.63 4.88 3.01
C ARG A 259 -19.14 5.70 4.21
N GLU A 260 -18.83 5.05 5.32
CA GLU A 260 -18.32 5.71 6.53
C GLU A 260 -16.96 6.38 6.31
N ILE A 261 -16.06 5.74 5.53
CA ILE A 261 -14.79 6.38 5.12
C ILE A 261 -15.06 7.69 4.39
N VAL A 262 -15.98 7.69 3.42
CA VAL A 262 -16.31 8.89 2.64
C VAL A 262 -17.01 9.93 3.51
N ASP A 263 -17.97 9.53 4.34
CA ASP A 263 -18.77 10.45 5.14
C ASP A 263 -17.95 11.11 6.26
N CYS A 264 -17.00 10.38 6.86
CA CYS A 264 -16.23 10.86 8.01
C CYS A 264 -14.84 11.42 7.66
N LEU A 265 -14.19 10.92 6.60
CA LEU A 265 -12.80 11.28 6.28
C LEU A 265 -12.67 12.19 5.05
N CYS A 266 -13.77 12.50 4.37
CA CYS A 266 -13.74 13.41 3.22
C CYS A 266 -13.67 14.88 3.65
N VAL A 267 -12.60 15.56 3.24
CA VAL A 267 -12.38 16.99 3.45
C VAL A 267 -11.99 17.61 2.11
N ASP A 268 -12.62 18.72 1.71
CA ASP A 268 -12.31 19.45 0.47
C ASP A 268 -12.21 18.56 -0.78
N GLU A 269 -13.03 17.51 -0.89
CA GLU A 269 -13.02 16.49 -1.96
C GLU A 269 -11.79 15.55 -1.98
N GLY A 270 -11.05 15.42 -0.88
CA GLY A 270 -10.02 14.40 -0.68
C GLY A 270 -10.26 13.61 0.60
N ILE A 271 -9.48 12.56 0.84
CA ILE A 271 -9.65 11.65 1.98
C ILE A 271 -8.46 11.75 2.94
N MET A 272 -8.73 11.90 4.23
CA MET A 272 -7.74 11.78 5.31
C MET A 272 -7.45 10.31 5.65
N ARG A 273 -6.34 10.01 6.34
CA ARG A 273 -5.98 8.62 6.67
C ARG A 273 -6.99 7.95 7.59
N TYR A 274 -7.32 8.62 8.69
CA TYR A 274 -8.22 8.10 9.71
C TYR A 274 -8.76 9.23 10.61
N GLU A 275 -9.73 8.90 11.46
CA GLU A 275 -10.36 9.83 12.38
C GLU A 275 -9.36 10.42 13.41
N GLY A 276 -9.25 11.75 13.45
CA GLY A 276 -8.32 12.46 14.35
C GLY A 276 -6.86 12.43 13.90
N ASP A 277 -6.60 12.32 12.61
CA ASP A 277 -5.25 12.41 12.04
C ASP A 277 -4.63 13.81 12.21
N GLU A 278 -3.41 13.87 12.74
CA GLU A 278 -2.64 15.10 12.96
C GLU A 278 -1.34 15.17 12.13
N TYR A 279 -1.04 14.12 11.35
CA TYR A 279 0.22 14.00 10.64
C TYR A 279 0.22 14.81 9.34
N ASP A 280 1.08 15.82 9.27
CA ASP A 280 1.23 16.70 8.09
C ASP A 280 2.55 16.53 7.32
N GLY A 281 3.46 15.67 7.81
CA GLY A 281 4.81 15.53 7.23
C GLY A 281 5.65 16.82 7.18
N TRP A 282 5.22 17.90 7.83
CA TRP A 282 5.80 19.23 7.71
C TRP A 282 6.78 19.51 8.86
N MET A 283 8.04 19.72 8.51
CA MET A 283 9.16 19.76 9.44
C MET A 283 9.66 21.20 9.67
N TYR A 284 10.10 21.45 10.90
CA TYR A 284 10.83 22.65 11.29
C TYR A 284 12.30 22.29 11.57
N GLY A 285 13.23 23.00 10.92
CA GLY A 285 14.66 22.82 11.10
C GLY A 285 15.17 21.40 10.78
N GLY A 286 14.42 20.62 9.99
CA GLY A 286 14.78 19.25 9.61
C GLY A 286 14.68 18.19 10.72
N GLY A 287 14.25 18.56 11.93
CA GLY A 287 14.23 17.65 13.09
C GLY A 287 12.96 17.67 13.93
N VAL A 288 12.15 18.73 13.86
CA VAL A 288 10.92 18.86 14.67
C VAL A 288 9.70 18.78 13.77
N HIS A 289 8.80 17.85 14.05
CA HIS A 289 7.53 17.73 13.33
C HIS A 289 6.55 18.79 13.82
N ARG A 290 5.97 19.59 12.92
CA ARG A 290 5.12 20.74 13.28
C ARG A 290 3.73 20.34 13.76
N LYS A 291 3.17 19.23 13.26
CA LYS A 291 1.87 18.67 13.66
C LYS A 291 0.76 19.73 13.69
N LYS A 292 0.50 20.37 12.55
CA LYS A 292 -0.50 21.44 12.41
C LYS A 292 -1.82 20.97 11.77
N GLY A 293 -2.04 19.66 11.75
CA GLY A 293 -3.25 19.04 11.21
C GLY A 293 -2.99 18.38 9.87
N ALA A 294 -3.54 17.18 9.70
CA ALA A 294 -3.38 16.40 8.49
C ALA A 294 -4.06 17.04 7.28
N GLY A 295 -3.49 16.79 6.11
CA GLY A 295 -4.10 17.07 4.82
C GLY A 295 -4.80 15.82 4.26
N VAL A 296 -5.39 15.98 3.10
CA VAL A 296 -5.98 14.87 2.36
C VAL A 296 -4.95 14.19 1.47
N TRP A 297 -5.02 12.88 1.37
CA TRP A 297 -4.01 12.07 0.69
C TRP A 297 -4.46 11.73 -0.74
N PRO A 298 -3.71 12.16 -1.78
CA PRO A 298 -3.98 11.78 -3.16
C PRO A 298 -4.12 10.26 -3.34
N LEU A 299 -3.25 9.48 -2.70
CA LEU A 299 -3.27 8.02 -2.81
C LEU A 299 -4.59 7.41 -2.34
N LEU A 300 -5.25 7.98 -1.32
CA LEU A 300 -6.51 7.47 -0.78
C LEU A 300 -7.70 7.79 -1.70
N SER A 301 -7.66 8.95 -2.37
CA SER A 301 -8.64 9.27 -3.42
C SER A 301 -8.50 8.30 -4.60
N PHE A 302 -7.26 8.01 -5.03
CA PHE A 302 -7.02 6.97 -6.04
C PHE A 302 -7.44 5.57 -5.56
N TRP A 303 -7.25 5.24 -4.28
CA TRP A 303 -7.72 3.97 -3.71
C TRP A 303 -9.25 3.85 -3.73
N LEU A 304 -9.97 4.92 -3.43
CA LEU A 304 -11.42 4.96 -3.63
C LEU A 304 -11.79 4.76 -5.10
N SER A 305 -11.05 5.36 -6.03
CA SER A 305 -11.29 5.12 -7.47
C SER A 305 -11.14 3.64 -7.83
N VAL A 306 -10.14 2.94 -7.27
CA VAL A 306 -9.99 1.49 -7.43
C VAL A 306 -11.20 0.74 -6.89
N TYR A 307 -11.67 1.08 -5.69
CA TYR A 307 -12.86 0.48 -5.10
C TYR A 307 -14.10 0.67 -5.99
N TYR A 308 -14.37 1.91 -6.40
CA TYR A 308 -15.54 2.22 -7.23
C TYR A 308 -15.45 1.58 -8.63
N SER A 309 -14.24 1.43 -9.17
CA SER A 309 -14.03 0.65 -10.40
C SER A 309 -14.43 -0.82 -10.17
N ARG A 310 -14.00 -1.44 -9.07
CA ARG A 310 -14.30 -2.83 -8.73
C ARG A 310 -15.78 -3.11 -8.49
N VAL A 311 -16.54 -2.13 -7.96
CA VAL A 311 -18.00 -2.26 -7.81
C VAL A 311 -18.78 -1.90 -9.08
N GLY A 312 -18.09 -1.44 -10.14
CA GLY A 312 -18.67 -1.09 -11.44
C GLY A 312 -19.19 0.35 -11.54
N ASP A 313 -18.95 1.20 -10.54
CA ASP A 313 -19.34 2.62 -10.57
C ASP A 313 -18.25 3.47 -11.23
N VAL A 314 -18.27 3.48 -12.55
CA VAL A 314 -17.33 4.24 -13.39
C VAL A 314 -17.36 5.74 -13.09
N ARG A 315 -18.54 6.30 -12.78
CA ARG A 315 -18.69 7.74 -12.55
C ARG A 315 -18.04 8.15 -11.24
N ALA A 316 -18.27 7.39 -10.16
CA ALA A 316 -17.61 7.63 -8.88
C ALA A 316 -16.10 7.39 -8.99
N ALA A 317 -15.68 6.36 -9.71
CA ALA A 317 -14.26 6.09 -9.95
C ALA A 317 -13.56 7.27 -10.65
N GLU A 318 -14.17 7.83 -11.71
CA GLU A 318 -13.65 9.03 -12.38
C GLU A 318 -13.60 10.25 -11.45
N LYS A 319 -14.67 10.46 -10.67
CA LYS A 319 -14.77 11.60 -9.74
C LYS A 319 -13.56 11.64 -8.81
N TRP A 320 -13.18 10.51 -8.23
CA TRP A 320 -12.05 10.46 -7.28
C TRP A 320 -10.67 10.62 -7.92
N ILE A 321 -10.51 10.27 -9.20
CA ILE A 321 -9.28 10.62 -9.93
C ILE A 321 -9.27 12.13 -10.19
N CYS A 322 -10.36 12.68 -10.72
CA CYS A 322 -10.50 14.10 -11.00
C CYS A 322 -10.28 14.96 -9.74
N SER A 323 -10.80 14.54 -8.58
CA SER A 323 -10.63 15.32 -7.35
C SER A 323 -9.17 15.51 -6.95
N VAL A 324 -8.25 14.62 -7.37
CA VAL A 324 -6.81 14.87 -7.22
C VAL A 324 -6.27 15.72 -8.36
N LEU A 325 -6.59 15.37 -9.61
CA LEU A 325 -6.05 16.05 -10.79
C LEU A 325 -6.43 17.54 -10.84
N ASP A 326 -7.56 17.92 -10.28
CA ASP A 326 -8.05 19.30 -10.29
C ASP A 326 -7.38 20.17 -9.22
N ARG A 327 -6.73 19.56 -8.20
CA ARG A 327 -6.03 20.25 -7.11
C ARG A 327 -4.50 20.18 -7.18
N VAL A 328 -3.96 19.27 -7.99
CA VAL A 328 -2.51 19.14 -8.14
C VAL A 328 -2.04 20.05 -9.26
N ASP A 329 -1.30 21.09 -8.86
CA ASP A 329 -0.58 21.95 -9.78
C ASP A 329 0.61 21.20 -10.39
N GLY A 330 0.51 20.88 -11.68
CA GLY A 330 1.55 20.19 -12.43
C GLY A 330 1.35 18.67 -12.51
N SER A 331 2.46 17.93 -12.39
CA SER A 331 2.51 16.50 -12.73
C SER A 331 3.00 15.59 -11.60
N TYR A 332 3.30 16.14 -10.42
CA TYR A 332 3.84 15.39 -9.28
C TYR A 332 2.79 15.24 -8.18
N PHE A 333 2.42 14.01 -7.85
CA PHE A 333 1.47 13.74 -6.79
C PHE A 333 2.16 13.78 -5.42
N PRO A 334 1.70 14.64 -4.50
CA PRO A 334 2.25 14.71 -3.16
C PRO A 334 1.75 13.58 -2.27
N GLU A 335 2.32 13.49 -1.07
CA GLU A 335 1.76 12.70 0.04
C GLU A 335 0.43 13.27 0.50
N GLN A 336 0.35 14.59 0.67
CA GLN A 336 -0.84 15.29 1.16
C GLN A 336 -1.09 16.59 0.40
N LEU A 337 -2.35 16.93 0.24
CA LEU A 337 -2.84 18.24 -0.18
C LEU A 337 -3.46 18.94 1.03
N PHE A 338 -3.17 20.23 1.17
CA PHE A 338 -3.69 21.06 2.26
C PHE A 338 -4.58 22.17 1.69
N GLY A 339 -5.60 22.56 2.45
CA GLY A 339 -6.45 23.72 2.12
C GLY A 339 -5.79 25.09 2.36
N ASN A 340 -4.48 25.12 2.59
CA ASN A 340 -3.69 26.34 2.82
C ASN A 340 -2.35 26.28 2.07
N SER A 341 -1.72 27.43 1.89
CA SER A 341 -0.47 27.58 1.13
C SER A 341 0.81 27.39 1.95
N PHE A 342 0.70 27.18 3.27
CA PHE A 342 1.86 27.12 4.16
C PHE A 342 2.42 25.71 4.32
N GLN A 343 1.53 24.74 4.54
CA GLN A 343 1.91 23.35 4.75
C GLN A 343 2.42 22.72 3.45
N LYS A 344 3.53 21.99 3.56
CA LYS A 344 4.14 21.28 2.45
C LYS A 344 4.39 19.85 2.88
N SER A 345 3.92 18.90 2.08
CA SER A 345 4.15 17.47 2.28
C SER A 345 5.25 16.98 1.34
N VAL A 346 5.63 15.71 1.49
CA VAL A 346 6.56 15.03 0.58
C VAL A 346 6.00 15.06 -0.84
N THR A 347 6.78 15.54 -1.82
CA THR A 347 6.42 15.49 -3.24
C THR A 347 7.64 15.41 -4.16
N PRO A 348 7.65 14.58 -5.21
CA PRO A 348 6.66 13.54 -5.50
C PRO A 348 6.72 12.40 -4.48
N LEU A 349 5.57 11.86 -4.08
CA LEU A 349 5.49 10.61 -3.31
C LEU A 349 5.29 9.42 -4.25
N SER A 350 6.19 8.43 -4.21
CA SER A 350 6.11 7.25 -5.09
C SER A 350 4.79 6.51 -4.92
N TRP A 351 4.33 6.29 -3.69
CA TRP A 351 3.07 5.58 -3.42
C TRP A 351 1.84 6.27 -4.04
N SER A 352 1.76 7.61 -3.99
CA SER A 352 0.68 8.37 -4.67
C SER A 352 0.70 8.16 -6.19
N HIS A 353 1.89 8.15 -6.80
CA HIS A 353 2.05 7.83 -8.23
C HIS A 353 1.70 6.38 -8.56
N CYS A 354 2.06 5.42 -7.70
CA CYS A 354 1.69 4.01 -7.87
C CYS A 354 0.17 3.83 -7.84
N MET A 355 -0.50 4.46 -6.86
CA MET A 355 -1.95 4.37 -6.75
C MET A 355 -2.68 5.07 -7.90
N PHE A 356 -2.13 6.16 -8.45
CA PHE A 356 -2.67 6.77 -9.67
C PHE A 356 -2.64 5.78 -10.85
N VAL A 357 -1.50 5.13 -11.09
CA VAL A 357 -1.35 4.12 -12.15
C VAL A 357 -2.36 2.99 -11.99
N ILE A 358 -2.47 2.45 -10.78
CA ILE A 358 -3.39 1.36 -10.45
C ILE A 358 -4.85 1.81 -10.66
N ALA A 359 -5.24 2.99 -10.16
CA ALA A 359 -6.60 3.52 -10.31
C ALA A 359 -6.99 3.69 -11.78
N VAL A 360 -6.09 4.25 -12.59
CA VAL A 360 -6.31 4.41 -14.03
C VAL A 360 -6.43 3.04 -14.72
N HIS A 361 -5.57 2.08 -14.39
CA HIS A 361 -5.63 0.73 -14.96
C HIS A 361 -6.96 0.03 -14.65
N GLU A 362 -7.39 0.07 -13.40
CA GLU A 362 -8.64 -0.56 -12.96
C GLU A 362 -9.87 0.11 -13.58
N LEU A 363 -9.89 1.44 -13.68
CA LEU A 363 -10.94 2.18 -14.36
C LEU A 363 -11.05 1.78 -15.85
N MET A 364 -9.91 1.64 -16.53
CA MET A 364 -9.86 1.31 -17.96
C MET A 364 -10.30 -0.13 -18.24
N LYS A 365 -9.97 -1.07 -17.36
CA LYS A 365 -10.51 -2.45 -17.41
C LYS A 365 -12.04 -2.46 -17.39
N VAL A 366 -12.65 -1.71 -16.49
CA VAL A 366 -14.11 -1.66 -16.32
C VAL A 366 -14.77 -0.98 -17.52
N LYS A 367 -14.14 0.07 -18.07
CA LYS A 367 -14.57 0.71 -19.32
C LYS A 367 -14.36 -0.17 -20.57
N LYS A 368 -13.65 -1.30 -20.44
CA LYS A 368 -13.20 -2.16 -21.56
C LYS A 368 -12.38 -1.38 -22.61
N GLN A 369 -11.63 -0.37 -22.16
CA GLN A 369 -10.78 0.45 -23.01
C GLN A 369 -9.31 0.03 -22.81
N LYS A 370 -8.55 -0.10 -23.91
CA LYS A 370 -7.09 -0.30 -23.87
C LYS A 370 -6.38 1.02 -24.12
N PHE A 371 -5.20 1.18 -23.53
CA PHE A 371 -4.31 2.32 -23.80
C PHE A 371 -3.60 2.22 -25.13
#